data_AF-A0A920AFE8-F1
#
_entry.id   AF-A0A920AFE8-F1
#
_cell.length_a   1.000
_cell.length_b   1.000
_cell.length_c   1.000
_cell.angle_alpha   90.00
_cell.angle_beta   90.00
_cell.angle_gamma   90.00
#
_symmetry.space_group_name_H-M   'P 1'
#
loop_
_entity.id
_entity.type
_entity.pdbx_description
1 polymer ?
#
loop_
_entity_poly.entity_id
_entity_poly.type
_entity_poly.pdbx_seq_one_letter_code
_entity_poly.pdbx_strand_id
1 'polypeptide(L)' 'MKRHLIVCLVCFTSLNTFAQITVGNTTLQVREVIGNLDIPWEIKWGYDGFIWMTERPGIVSRVNVETGEKMSF' A
#
# COMPACT_ATOMS: atom_id res chain seq x y z
N MET A 1 17.09 -36.21 -2.32
CA MET A 1 17.72 -34.92 -1.94
C MET A 1 17.45 -33.80 -2.95
N LYS A 2 17.68 -34.00 -4.26
CA LYS A 2 17.47 -32.97 -5.30
C LYS A 2 16.01 -32.50 -5.46
N ARG A 3 15.01 -33.37 -5.26
CA ARG A 3 13.58 -33.03 -5.37
C ARG A 3 13.08 -32.10 -4.26
N HIS A 4 13.64 -32.21 -3.05
CA HIS A 4 13.33 -31.32 -1.93
C HIS A 4 14.02 -29.94 -2.08
N LEU A 5 15.18 -29.91 -2.74
CA LEU A 5 15.90 -28.67 -3.05
C LEU A 5 15.11 -27.76 -4.00
N ILE A 6 14.46 -28.34 -5.02
CA ILE A 6 13.67 -27.60 -6.01
C ILE A 6 12.41 -26.97 -5.37
N VAL A 7 11.74 -27.69 -4.47
CA VAL A 7 10.56 -27.17 -3.74
C VAL A 7 10.95 -26.00 -2.82
N CYS A 8 12.12 -26.08 -2.18
CA CYS A 8 12.64 -24.99 -1.34
C CYS A 8 12.97 -23.73 -2.15
N LEU A 9 13.49 -23.89 -3.38
CA LEU A 9 13.86 -22.79 -4.26
C LEU A 9 12.63 -22.03 -4.80
N VAL A 10 11.52 -22.72 -5.06
CA VAL A 10 10.26 -22.12 -5.53
C VAL A 10 9.51 -21.40 -4.40
N CYS A 11 9.62 -21.86 -3.16
CA CYS A 11 9.06 -21.16 -1.99
C CYS A 11 9.81 -19.85 -1.65
N PHE A 12 11.07 -19.69 -2.05
CA PHE A 12 11.88 -18.53 -1.69
C PHE A 12 11.65 -17.31 -2.60
N THR A 13 11.01 -17.50 -3.74
CA THR A 13 10.69 -16.40 -4.66
C THR A 13 9.28 -15.89 -4.38
N SER A 14 9.12 -15.14 -3.29
CA SER A 14 7.93 -14.31 -3.10
C SER A 14 7.93 -13.22 -4.18
N LEU A 15 7.20 -13.45 -5.26
CA LEU A 15 6.98 -12.47 -6.30
C LEU A 15 6.01 -11.40 -5.75
N ASN A 16 6.55 -10.26 -5.33
CA ASN A 16 5.74 -9.09 -5.04
C ASN A 16 5.18 -8.58 -6.37
N THR A 17 3.94 -8.94 -6.68
CA THR A 17 3.22 -8.41 -7.85
C THR A 17 2.50 -7.14 -7.44
N PHE A 18 2.76 -6.05 -8.15
CA PHE A 18 2.00 -4.81 -8.00
C PHE A 18 0.84 -4.82 -9.00
N ALA A 19 -0.27 -4.19 -8.62
CA ALA A 19 -1.38 -3.98 -9.54
C ALA A 19 -0.97 -2.97 -10.61
N GLN A 20 -1.49 -3.11 -11.83
CA GLN A 20 -1.26 -2.15 -12.90
C GLN A 20 -2.56 -1.46 -13.29
N ILE A 21 -2.47 -0.17 -13.58
CA ILE A 21 -3.58 0.61 -14.16
C ILE A 21 -3.07 1.43 -15.34
N THR A 22 -3.84 1.47 -16.42
CA THR A 22 -3.54 2.33 -17.57
C THR A 22 -4.38 3.60 -17.48
N VAL A 23 -3.70 4.75 -17.42
CA VAL A 23 -4.31 6.08 -17.43
C VAL A 23 -3.95 6.74 -18.77
N GLY A 24 -4.93 6.83 -19.66
CA GLY A 24 -4.69 7.27 -21.04
C GLY A 24 -3.77 6.31 -21.79
N ASN A 25 -2.57 6.76 -22.12
CA ASN A 25 -1.52 5.98 -22.78
C ASN A 25 -0.39 5.53 -21.84
N THR A 26 -0.51 5.81 -20.54
CA THR A 26 0.53 5.55 -19.54
C THR A 26 0.12 4.38 -18.65
N THR A 27 0.96 3.35 -18.54
CA THR A 27 0.77 2.23 -17.61
C THR A 27 1.51 2.53 -16.30
N LEU A 28 0.75 2.57 -15.20
CA LEU A 28 1.24 2.84 -13.85
C LEU A 28 1.21 1.57 -13.01
N GLN A 29 2.19 1.45 -12.12
CA GLN A 29 2.18 0.47 -11.02
C GLN A 29 1.45 1.08 -9.83
N VAL A 30 0.63 0.28 -9.18
CA VAL A 30 -0.20 0.66 -8.03
C VAL A 30 0.08 -0.29 -6.88
N ARG A 31 0.25 0.30 -5.71
CA ARG A 31 0.40 -0.41 -4.43
C ARG A 31 -0.62 0.15 -3.46
N GLU A 32 -1.30 -0.73 -2.74
CA GLU A 32 -2.11 -0.35 -1.60
C GLU A 32 -1.19 0.12 -0.46
N VAL A 33 -1.36 1.36 -0.01
CA VAL A 33 -0.58 1.92 1.12
C VAL A 33 -1.22 1.53 2.45
N ILE A 34 -2.55 1.63 2.52
CA ILE A 34 -3.35 1.24 3.69
C ILE A 34 -4.78 0.90 3.22
N GLY A 35 -5.40 -0.08 3.87
CA GLY A 35 -6.78 -0.51 3.63
C GLY A 35 -7.62 -0.53 4.91
N ASN A 36 -8.81 -1.12 4.83
CA ASN A 36 -9.74 -1.27 5.98
C ASN A 36 -10.05 0.07 6.70
N LEU A 37 -10.28 1.13 5.91
CA LEU A 37 -10.63 2.47 6.39
C LEU A 37 -12.15 2.68 6.40
N ASP A 38 -12.64 3.51 7.31
CA ASP A 38 -14.07 3.88 7.38
C ASP A 38 -14.33 5.13 6.53
N ILE A 39 -14.53 4.90 5.24
CA ILE A 39 -14.89 5.92 4.24
C ILE A 39 -13.92 7.10 4.31
N PRO A 40 -12.69 6.96 3.77
CA PRO A 40 -11.74 8.07 3.68
C PRO A 40 -12.30 9.16 2.75
N TRP A 41 -12.28 10.42 3.18
CA TRP A 41 -12.86 11.57 2.47
C TRP A 41 -11.79 12.44 1.81
N GLU A 42 -11.05 13.19 2.61
CA GLU A 42 -9.99 14.07 2.14
C GLU A 42 -8.65 13.35 2.27
N ILE A 43 -7.80 13.46 1.25
CA ILE A 43 -6.43 12.91 1.26
C ILE A 43 -5.49 14.01 0.78
N LYS A 44 -4.43 14.28 1.55
CA LYS A 44 -3.39 15.27 1.23
C LYS A 44 -2.01 14.70 1.43
N TRP A 45 -1.08 15.17 0.60
CA TRP A 45 0.34 14.97 0.85
C TRP A 45 0.82 15.99 1.89
N GLY A 46 1.32 15.49 3.02
CA GLY A 46 1.89 16.33 4.07
C GLY A 46 3.25 16.89 3.69
N TYR A 47 3.59 18.05 4.23
CA TYR A 47 4.95 18.60 4.11
C TYR A 47 6.01 17.72 4.80
N ASP A 48 5.57 16.84 5.71
CA ASP A 48 6.39 15.88 6.45
C ASP A 48 6.60 14.55 5.70
N GLY A 49 6.08 14.42 4.48
CA GLY A 49 6.21 13.20 3.67
C GLY A 49 5.24 12.08 4.04
N PHE A 50 4.22 12.37 4.86
CA PHE A 50 3.15 11.44 5.20
C PHE A 50 1.89 11.74 4.39
N ILE A 51 1.00 10.75 4.27
CA ILE A 51 -0.37 10.97 3.82
C ILE A 51 -1.19 11.46 5.01
N TRP A 52 -1.88 12.58 4.84
CA TRP A 52 -2.89 13.06 5.78
C TRP A 52 -4.26 12.77 5.21
N MET A 53 -5.14 12.20 6.02
CA MET A 53 -6.49 11.88 5.57
C MET A 53 -7.54 12.10 6.66
N THR A 54 -8.78 12.30 6.23
CA THR A 54 -9.96 12.29 7.11
C THR A 54 -10.84 11.07 6.82
N GLU A 55 -11.42 10.49 7.86
CA GLU A 55 -12.39 9.39 7.77
C GLU A 55 -13.78 9.90 8.20
N ARG A 56 -14.87 9.31 7.67
CA ARG A 56 -16.26 9.76 7.92
C ARG A 56 -16.61 9.97 9.40
N PRO A 57 -16.09 9.17 10.37
CA PRO A 57 -16.36 9.38 11.79
C PRO A 57 -15.81 10.69 12.37
N GLY A 58 -15.10 11.50 11.58
CA GLY A 58 -14.49 12.76 12.03
C GLY A 58 -13.06 12.59 12.57
N ILE A 59 -12.39 11.50 12.17
CA ILE A 59 -11.02 11.19 12.60
C ILE A 59 -10.05 11.79 11.58
N VAL A 60 -9.00 12.46 12.07
CA VAL A 60 -7.85 12.85 11.25
C VAL A 60 -6.77 11.81 11.46
N SER A 61 -6.21 11.29 10.37
CA SER A 61 -5.14 10.29 10.44
C SER A 61 -3.94 10.71 9.59
N ARG A 62 -2.75 10.42 10.10
CA ARG A 62 -1.48 10.51 9.38
C ARG A 62 -0.96 9.10 9.09
N VAL A 63 -0.57 8.82 7.85
CA VAL A 63 -0.15 7.49 7.37
C VAL A 63 1.23 7.56 6.73
N ASN A 64 2.14 6.68 7.14
CA ASN A 64 3.46 6.55 6.52
C ASN A 64 3.32 5.93 5.11
N VAL A 65 3.88 6.59 4.10
CA VAL A 65 3.75 6.18 2.69
C VAL A 65 4.40 4.82 2.41
N GLU A 66 5.55 4.57 3.04
CA GLU A 66 6.34 3.36 2.80
C GLU A 66 5.79 2.16 3.58
N THR A 67 5.46 2.37 4.85
CA THR A 67 5.10 1.28 5.77
C THR A 67 3.59 1.06 5.93
N GLY A 68 2.76 2.06 5.60
CA GLY A 68 1.31 2.02 5.86
C GLY A 68 0.94 2.25 7.33
N GLU A 69 1.87 2.59 8.20
CA GLU A 69 1.60 2.85 9.62
C GLU A 69 0.68 4.07 9.80
N LYS A 70 -0.45 3.88 10.48
CA LYS A 70 -1.47 4.92 10.74
C LYS A 70 -1.43 5.43 12.17
N MET A 71 -1.45 6.75 12.33
CA MET A 71 -1.62 7.45 13.60
C MET A 71 -2.85 8.38 13.51
N SER A 72 -3.82 8.20 14.41
CA SER A 72 -5.07 8.96 14.44
C SER A 72 -5.08 10.03 15.53
N PHE A 73 -5.85 11.10 15.31
CA PHE A 73 -6.03 12.26 16.19
C PHE A 73 -7.51 12.53 16.46
#